data_AF-A0A4Y2MWI6-F1
#
_entry.id   AF-A0A4Y2MWI6-F1
#
_cell.length_a   1.000
_cell.length_b   1.000
_cell.length_c   1.000
_cell.angle_alpha   90.00
_cell.angle_beta   90.00
_cell.angle_gamma   90.00
#
_symmetry.space_group_name_H-M   'P 1'
#
loop_
_entity.id
_entity.type
_entity.pdbx_description
1 polymer ?
#
loop_
_entity_poly.entity_id
_entity_poly.type
_entity_poly.pdbx_seq_one_letter_code
_entity_poly.pdbx_strand_id
1 'polypeptide(L)'
;MDVKQLKTQRKALRTSFTICAKNIEEELMKEAPNVNQLSIWKAQIEDKFTRLEKCQTEITNLILKDTDAERAYEEDFLSVEKYRDRFSEVCAQIQRLSMKETEIKEFSEKRKKRFKLRIELKKVYRTVRRVFYPSVVQFSKILEDTSIPNEDKMQYLLQAVVPKEQAAWVVESFPAAQPRTIKELIAQLKVVMT
;
A
#
# COMPACT_ATOMS: atom_id res chain seq x y z
N MET A 1 -26.20 -33.68 -22.11
CA MET A 1 -24.92 -34.33 -21.76
C MET A 1 -25.19 -35.26 -20.60
N ASP A 2 -24.70 -36.50 -20.64
CA ASP A 2 -24.89 -37.43 -19.52
C ASP A 2 -23.89 -37.14 -18.38
N VAL A 3 -24.10 -37.77 -17.22
CA VAL A 3 -23.24 -37.59 -16.03
C VAL A 3 -21.78 -37.99 -16.31
N LYS A 4 -21.53 -39.01 -17.13
CA LYS A 4 -20.19 -39.52 -17.43
C LYS A 4 -19.41 -38.53 -18.29
N GLN A 5 -20.07 -37.97 -19.31
CA GLN A 5 -19.55 -36.91 -20.15
C GLN A 5 -19.23 -35.67 -19.31
N LEU A 6 -20.16 -35.22 -18.46
CA LEU A 6 -19.94 -34.05 -17.60
C LEU A 6 -18.81 -34.29 -16.58
N LYS A 7 -18.70 -35.48 -15.99
CA LYS A 7 -17.57 -35.84 -15.11
C LYS A 7 -16.22 -35.78 -15.86
N THR A 8 -16.20 -36.14 -17.14
CA THR A 8 -15.01 -36.03 -18.00
C THR A 8 -14.65 -34.56 -18.27
N GLN A 9 -15.64 -33.73 -18.61
CA GLN A 9 -15.45 -32.29 -18.78
C GLN A 9 -14.97 -31.62 -17.48
N ARG A 10 -15.59 -31.96 -16.34
CA ARG A 10 -15.18 -31.49 -15.01
C ARG A 10 -13.73 -31.83 -14.70
N LYS A 11 -13.26 -33.03 -15.07
CA LYS A 11 -11.84 -33.41 -14.90
C LYS A 11 -10.92 -32.44 -15.64
N ALA A 12 -11.22 -32.12 -16.89
CA ALA A 12 -10.42 -31.16 -17.67
C ALA A 12 -10.45 -29.75 -17.07
N LEU A 13 -11.62 -29.28 -16.62
CA LEU A 13 -11.78 -27.99 -15.95
C LEU A 13 -11.00 -27.93 -14.63
N ARG A 14 -11.07 -28.98 -13.79
CA ARG A 14 -10.29 -29.11 -12.55
C ARG A 14 -8.80 -29.05 -12.82
N THR A 15 -8.30 -29.70 -13.86
CA THR A 15 -6.88 -29.64 -14.25
C THR A 15 -6.50 -28.22 -14.65
N SER A 16 -7.27 -27.56 -15.51
CA SER A 16 -6.98 -26.17 -15.93
C SER A 16 -7.01 -25.19 -14.76
N PHE A 17 -7.99 -25.31 -13.86
CA PHE A 17 -8.06 -24.54 -12.63
C PHE A 17 -6.83 -24.77 -11.75
N THR A 18 -6.45 -26.03 -11.54
CA THR A 18 -5.30 -26.39 -10.68
C THR A 18 -3.99 -25.84 -11.22
N ILE A 19 -3.78 -25.90 -12.54
CA ILE A 19 -2.59 -25.31 -13.16
C ILE A 19 -2.56 -23.79 -12.96
N CYS A 20 -3.69 -23.10 -13.17
CA CYS A 20 -3.78 -21.66 -12.96
C CYS A 20 -3.49 -21.29 -11.49
N ALA A 21 -4.08 -22.02 -10.55
CA ALA A 21 -3.87 -21.81 -9.11
C ALA A 21 -2.40 -21.97 -8.73
N LYS A 22 -1.73 -23.03 -9.23
CA LYS A 22 -0.30 -23.24 -9.01
C LYS A 22 0.56 -22.11 -9.55
N ASN A 23 0.30 -21.65 -10.78
CA ASN A 23 1.06 -20.53 -11.37
C ASN A 23 0.93 -19.25 -10.52
N ILE A 24 -0.26 -19.00 -9.98
CA ILE A 24 -0.49 -17.89 -9.06
C ILE A 24 0.31 -18.10 -7.77
N GLU A 25 0.16 -19.26 -7.13
CA GLU A 25 0.88 -19.61 -5.89
C GLU A 25 2.41 -19.46 -6.06
N GLU A 26 2.98 -19.95 -7.15
CA GLU A 26 4.41 -19.83 -7.48
C GLU A 26 4.86 -18.37 -7.64
N GLU A 27 4.04 -17.51 -8.24
CA GLU A 27 4.33 -16.09 -8.37
C GLU A 27 4.20 -15.33 -7.06
N LEU A 28 3.23 -15.69 -6.22
CA LEU A 28 3.05 -15.14 -4.88
C LEU A 28 4.23 -15.44 -3.95
N MET A 29 4.96 -16.54 -4.19
CA MET A 29 6.13 -16.94 -3.41
C MET A 29 7.42 -16.20 -3.80
N LYS A 30 7.41 -15.39 -4.87
CA LYS A 30 8.59 -14.63 -5.30
C LYS A 30 8.85 -13.44 -4.38
N GLU A 31 10.11 -13.02 -4.26
CA GLU A 31 10.50 -11.83 -3.48
C GLU A 31 9.85 -10.55 -4.02
N ALA A 32 9.69 -10.47 -5.35
CA ALA A 32 9.01 -9.37 -6.04
C ALA A 32 7.94 -9.93 -7.00
N PRO A 33 6.73 -10.23 -6.50
CA PRO A 33 5.64 -10.75 -7.33
C PRO A 33 5.20 -9.75 -8.39
N ASN A 34 4.93 -10.23 -9.61
CA ASN A 34 4.39 -9.41 -10.68
C ASN A 34 2.89 -9.15 -10.50
N VAL A 35 2.54 -8.00 -9.92
CA VAL A 35 1.15 -7.64 -9.59
C VAL A 35 0.24 -7.51 -10.82
N ASN A 36 0.77 -7.06 -11.96
CA ASN A 36 -0.01 -6.99 -13.20
C ASN A 36 -0.38 -8.40 -13.68
N GLN A 37 0.59 -9.32 -13.64
CA GLN A 37 0.35 -10.71 -14.02
C GLN A 37 -0.61 -11.41 -13.06
N LEU A 38 -0.47 -11.19 -11.75
CA LEU A 38 -1.40 -11.69 -10.74
C LEU A 38 -2.82 -11.19 -10.97
N SER A 39 -3.00 -9.94 -11.40
CA SER A 39 -4.32 -9.38 -11.74
C SER A 39 -4.95 -10.07 -12.95
N ILE A 40 -4.15 -10.36 -13.99
CA ILE A 40 -4.61 -11.12 -15.17
C ILE A 40 -4.99 -12.54 -14.75
N TRP A 41 -4.14 -13.21 -13.97
CA TRP A 41 -4.41 -14.57 -13.51
C TRP A 41 -5.59 -14.64 -12.54
N LYS A 42 -5.87 -13.59 -11.76
CA LYS A 42 -7.08 -13.48 -10.96
C LYS A 42 -8.34 -13.57 -11.84
N ALA A 43 -8.42 -12.77 -12.89
CA ALA A 43 -9.55 -12.82 -13.82
C ALA A 43 -9.65 -14.20 -14.51
N GLN A 44 -8.51 -14.82 -14.85
CA GLN A 44 -8.50 -16.15 -15.46
C GLN A 44 -8.96 -17.25 -14.50
N ILE A 45 -8.57 -17.21 -13.23
CA ILE A 45 -9.01 -18.22 -12.26
C ILE A 45 -10.49 -18.05 -11.89
N GLU A 46 -11.00 -16.81 -11.87
CA GLU A 46 -12.44 -16.52 -11.73
C GLU A 46 -13.27 -17.11 -12.88
N ASP A 47 -12.85 -16.92 -14.15
CA ASP A 47 -13.51 -17.55 -15.31
C ASP A 47 -13.50 -19.08 -15.20
N LYS A 48 -12.32 -19.65 -14.94
CA LYS A 48 -12.15 -21.11 -14.83
C LYS A 48 -13.02 -21.70 -13.72
N PHE A 49 -13.07 -21.03 -12.57
CA PHE A 49 -13.89 -21.45 -11.44
C PHE A 49 -15.38 -21.36 -11.76
N THR A 50 -15.83 -20.27 -12.39
CA THR A 50 -17.22 -20.11 -12.84
C THR A 50 -17.66 -21.23 -13.78
N ARG A 51 -16.80 -21.58 -14.74
CA ARG A 51 -17.05 -22.70 -15.67
C ARG A 51 -17.08 -24.05 -14.96
N LEU A 52 -16.21 -24.24 -13.96
CA LEU A 52 -16.18 -25.44 -13.14
C LEU A 52 -17.45 -25.56 -12.28
N GLU A 53 -17.90 -24.47 -11.64
CA GLU A 53 -19.14 -24.43 -10.87
C GLU A 53 -20.36 -24.74 -11.74
N LYS A 54 -20.44 -24.15 -12.93
CA LYS A 54 -21.54 -24.46 -13.86
C LYS A 54 -21.59 -25.95 -14.19
N CYS A 55 -20.45 -26.53 -14.57
CA CYS A 55 -20.36 -27.97 -14.86
C CYS A 55 -20.73 -28.81 -13.62
N GLN A 56 -20.33 -28.37 -12.42
CA GLN A 56 -20.68 -29.03 -11.17
C GLN A 56 -22.18 -29.01 -10.89
N THR A 57 -22.84 -27.86 -11.06
CA THR A 57 -24.29 -27.74 -10.89
C THR A 57 -25.06 -28.65 -11.85
N GLU A 58 -24.61 -28.75 -13.11
CA GLU A 58 -25.20 -29.69 -14.08
C GLU A 58 -25.07 -31.15 -13.64
N ILE A 59 -23.91 -31.54 -13.09
CA ILE A 59 -23.70 -32.90 -12.52
C ILE A 59 -24.62 -33.14 -11.34
N THR A 60 -24.67 -32.22 -10.38
CA THR A 60 -25.52 -32.31 -9.19
C THR A 60 -26.99 -32.46 -9.59
N ASN A 61 -27.49 -31.65 -10.52
CA ASN A 61 -28.87 -31.71 -10.99
C ASN A 61 -29.23 -33.03 -11.68
N LEU A 62 -28.25 -33.74 -12.27
CA LEU A 62 -28.48 -35.06 -12.85
C LEU A 62 -28.41 -36.18 -11.81
N ILE A 63 -27.48 -36.08 -10.85
CA ILE A 63 -27.37 -37.06 -9.76
C ILE A 63 -28.66 -37.06 -8.93
N LEU A 64 -29.18 -35.89 -8.57
CA LEU A 64 -30.39 -35.75 -7.75
C LEU A 64 -31.70 -36.20 -8.44
N LYS A 65 -31.64 -36.58 -9.72
CA LYS A 65 -32.78 -37.20 -10.42
C LYS A 65 -32.88 -38.70 -10.18
N ASP A 66 -31.82 -39.31 -9.65
CA ASP A 66 -31.80 -40.73 -9.29
C ASP A 66 -32.44 -40.95 -7.92
N THR A 67 -33.06 -42.10 -7.72
CA THR A 67 -33.81 -42.43 -6.49
C THR A 67 -32.86 -42.83 -5.35
N ASP A 68 -31.67 -43.35 -5.69
CA ASP A 68 -30.60 -43.74 -4.77
C ASP A 68 -29.37 -42.79 -4.87
N ALA A 69 -29.64 -41.48 -4.95
CA ALA A 69 -28.62 -40.47 -5.23
C ALA A 69 -27.74 -40.06 -4.03
N GLU A 70 -28.14 -40.37 -2.79
CA GLU A 70 -27.59 -39.77 -1.57
C GLU A 70 -26.08 -39.97 -1.44
N ARG A 71 -25.60 -41.23 -1.50
CA ARG A 71 -24.17 -41.55 -1.42
C ARG A 71 -23.37 -40.91 -2.55
N ALA A 72 -23.90 -40.98 -3.78
CA ALA A 72 -23.23 -40.44 -4.96
C ALA A 72 -23.14 -38.91 -4.92
N TYR A 73 -24.12 -38.23 -4.33
CA TYR A 73 -24.11 -36.79 -4.11
C TYR A 73 -23.10 -36.40 -3.03
N GLU A 74 -23.09 -37.07 -1.89
CA GLU A 74 -22.22 -36.73 -0.76
C GLU A 74 -20.73 -36.84 -1.10
N GLU A 75 -20.32 -37.94 -1.74
CA GLU A 75 -18.94 -38.12 -2.21
C GLU A 75 -18.53 -37.03 -3.21
N ASP A 76 -19.46 -36.65 -4.10
CA ASP A 76 -19.21 -35.66 -5.13
C ASP A 76 -19.11 -34.24 -4.54
N PHE A 77 -19.98 -33.93 -3.56
CA PHE A 77 -20.01 -32.67 -2.83
C PHE A 77 -18.70 -32.43 -2.08
N LEU A 78 -18.22 -33.40 -1.29
CA LEU A 78 -16.93 -33.29 -0.58
C LEU A 78 -15.76 -33.09 -1.54
N SER A 79 -15.78 -33.74 -2.72
CA SER A 79 -14.77 -33.54 -3.75
C SER A 79 -14.77 -32.12 -4.34
N VAL A 80 -15.86 -31.36 -4.24
CA VAL A 80 -16.02 -30.02 -4.82
C VAL A 80 -15.51 -28.95 -3.85
N GLU A 81 -15.79 -29.11 -2.55
CA GLU A 81 -15.44 -28.11 -1.53
C GLU A 81 -13.96 -27.76 -1.54
N LYS A 82 -13.07 -28.75 -1.72
CA LYS A 82 -11.63 -28.50 -1.83
C LYS A 82 -11.23 -27.49 -2.92
N TYR A 83 -12.02 -27.37 -3.99
CA TYR A 83 -11.76 -26.40 -5.06
C TYR A 83 -12.33 -25.02 -4.72
N ARG A 84 -13.45 -24.96 -3.98
CA ARG A 84 -14.00 -23.71 -3.45
C ARG A 84 -13.03 -23.08 -2.46
N ASP A 85 -12.56 -23.87 -1.50
CA ASP A 85 -11.61 -23.43 -0.48
C ASP A 85 -10.33 -22.88 -1.11
N ARG A 86 -9.77 -23.63 -2.07
CA ARG A 86 -8.57 -23.21 -2.78
C ARG A 86 -8.78 -21.93 -3.60
N PHE A 87 -9.93 -21.79 -4.26
CA PHE A 87 -10.27 -20.58 -5.00
C PHE A 87 -10.32 -19.36 -4.05
N SER A 88 -11.04 -19.50 -2.93
CA SER A 88 -11.14 -18.45 -1.92
C SER A 88 -9.78 -18.08 -1.33
N GLU A 89 -8.93 -19.06 -1.04
CA GLU A 89 -7.58 -18.83 -0.53
C GLU A 89 -6.73 -18.03 -1.52
N VAL A 90 -6.64 -18.48 -2.77
CA VAL A 90 -5.84 -17.81 -3.81
C VAL A 90 -6.35 -16.38 -4.04
N CYS A 91 -7.65 -16.18 -4.14
CA CYS A 91 -8.25 -14.85 -4.30
C CYS A 91 -7.92 -13.92 -3.12
N ALA A 92 -7.99 -14.44 -1.89
CA ALA A 92 -7.65 -13.68 -0.70
C ALA A 92 -6.16 -13.29 -0.67
N GLN A 93 -5.26 -14.19 -1.07
CA GLN A 93 -3.82 -13.91 -1.12
C GLN A 93 -3.50 -12.80 -2.14
N ILE A 94 -4.07 -12.85 -3.34
CA ILE A 94 -3.91 -11.79 -4.35
C ILE A 94 -4.42 -10.44 -3.81
N GLN A 95 -5.59 -10.43 -3.17
CA GLN A 95 -6.17 -9.21 -2.62
C GLN A 95 -5.30 -8.58 -1.52
N ARG A 96 -4.74 -9.40 -0.61
CA ARG A 96 -3.83 -8.92 0.43
C ARG A 96 -2.57 -8.26 -0.14
N LEU A 97 -2.00 -8.80 -1.22
CA LEU A 97 -0.85 -8.18 -1.88
C LEU A 97 -1.21 -6.83 -2.51
N SER A 98 -2.36 -6.74 -3.19
CA SER A 98 -2.82 -5.49 -3.81
C SER A 98 -3.05 -4.36 -2.79
N MET A 99 -3.59 -4.69 -1.62
CA MET A 99 -3.76 -3.74 -0.52
C MET A 99 -2.41 -3.20 -0.01
N LYS A 100 -1.44 -4.09 0.24
CA LYS A 100 -0.08 -3.69 0.68
C LYS A 100 0.60 -2.75 -0.31
N GLU A 101 0.49 -3.00 -1.61
CA GLU A 101 1.06 -2.11 -2.64
C GLU A 101 0.42 -0.70 -2.62
N THR A 102 -0.89 -0.64 -2.39
CA THR A 102 -1.64 0.61 -2.38
C THR A 102 -1.25 1.47 -1.18
N GLU A 103 -1.11 0.87 0.00
CA GLU A 103 -0.64 1.54 1.22
C GLU A 103 0.77 2.13 1.05
N ILE A 104 1.69 1.37 0.44
CA ILE A 104 3.05 1.83 0.16
C ILE A 104 3.04 2.99 -0.85
N LYS A 105 2.26 2.87 -1.92
CA LYS A 105 2.12 3.92 -2.94
C LYS A 105 1.55 5.21 -2.35
N GLU A 106 0.48 5.12 -1.56
CA GLU A 106 -0.11 6.26 -0.86
C GLU A 106 0.88 6.94 0.09
N PHE A 107 1.65 6.16 0.85
CA PHE A 107 2.65 6.72 1.76
C PHE A 107 3.79 7.40 0.99
N SER A 108 4.20 6.84 -0.15
CA SER A 108 5.20 7.44 -1.05
C SER A 108 4.69 8.74 -1.69
N GLU A 109 3.42 8.78 -2.10
CA GLU A 109 2.80 9.96 -2.68
C GLU A 109 2.60 11.06 -1.65
N LYS A 110 2.16 10.71 -0.43
CA LYS A 110 2.07 11.65 0.70
C LYS A 110 3.46 12.24 1.00
N ARG A 111 4.53 11.43 0.99
CA ARG A 111 5.91 11.95 1.08
C ARG A 111 6.26 12.86 -0.10
N LYS A 112 6.03 12.45 -1.35
CA LYS A 112 6.33 13.26 -2.55
C LYS A 112 5.55 14.58 -2.59
N LYS A 113 4.29 14.60 -2.17
CA LYS A 113 3.45 15.81 -2.04
C LYS A 113 3.99 16.73 -0.93
N ARG A 114 4.44 16.19 0.20
CA ARG A 114 5.16 16.97 1.23
C ARG A 114 6.46 17.59 0.70
N PHE A 115 7.23 16.87 -0.14
CA PHE A 115 8.41 17.44 -0.79
C PHE A 115 8.09 18.47 -1.89
N LYS A 116 6.87 18.45 -2.46
CA LYS A 116 6.41 19.41 -3.48
C LYS A 116 5.86 20.71 -2.89
N LEU A 117 5.62 20.79 -1.58
CA LEU A 117 5.52 22.05 -0.83
C LEU A 117 6.91 22.70 -0.67
N ARG A 118 7.62 22.83 -1.80
CA ARG A 118 8.88 23.54 -1.92
C ARG A 118 8.52 24.97 -2.31
N ILE A 119 8.23 25.79 -1.32
CA ILE A 119 8.28 27.25 -1.49
C ILE A 119 9.69 27.52 -2.04
N GLU A 120 9.79 28.03 -3.26
CA GLU A 120 11.06 28.48 -3.83
C GLU A 120 11.55 29.69 -3.03
N LEU A 121 12.17 29.44 -1.87
CA LEU A 121 12.96 30.46 -1.21
C LEU A 121 14.15 30.73 -2.11
N LYS A 122 14.07 31.87 -2.81
CA LYS A 122 15.15 32.52 -3.55
C LYS A 122 16.39 32.46 -2.66
N LYS A 123 17.37 31.64 -3.03
CA LYS A 123 18.61 31.44 -2.26
C LYS A 123 19.27 32.80 -2.05
N VAL A 124 19.20 33.33 -0.83
CA VAL A 124 19.88 34.57 -0.46
C VAL A 124 21.35 34.24 -0.28
N TYR A 125 22.16 34.56 -1.28
CA TYR A 125 23.61 34.45 -1.17
C TYR A 125 24.22 35.76 -0.65
N ARG A 126 25.15 35.56 0.27
CA ARG A 126 26.30 36.40 0.67
C ARG A 126 26.07 37.65 1.54
N THR A 127 26.54 37.49 2.77
CA THR A 127 27.64 38.26 3.37
C THR A 127 27.41 39.75 3.58
N VAL A 128 26.35 40.16 4.29
CA VAL A 128 26.41 41.38 5.11
C VAL A 128 25.47 41.23 6.30
N ARG A 129 25.95 41.57 7.50
CA ARG A 129 25.24 41.64 8.80
C ARG A 129 23.90 42.43 8.76
N ARG A 130 23.53 43.05 7.63
CA ARG A 130 22.31 43.83 7.39
C ARG A 130 21.16 43.07 6.71
N VAL A 131 21.36 41.83 6.22
CA VAL A 131 20.33 41.10 5.44
C VAL A 131 19.70 39.92 6.24
N PHE A 132 20.22 39.60 7.43
CA PHE A 132 19.71 38.51 8.27
C PHE A 132 18.55 38.90 9.18
N TYR A 133 18.36 40.19 9.48
CA TYR A 133 17.26 40.66 10.33
C TYR A 133 15.86 40.48 9.69
N PRO A 134 15.67 40.74 8.37
CA PRO A 134 14.40 40.51 7.69
C PRO A 134 13.97 39.04 7.64
N SER A 135 14.92 38.11 7.58
CA SER A 135 14.61 36.68 7.53
C SER A 135 14.12 36.15 8.89
N VAL A 136 14.68 36.61 10.01
CA VAL A 136 14.25 36.23 11.37
C VAL A 136 12.82 36.67 11.68
N VAL A 137 12.41 37.84 11.19
CA VAL A 137 11.02 38.32 11.30
C VAL A 137 10.08 37.46 10.47
N GLN A 138 10.50 37.02 9.29
CA GLN A 138 9.73 36.06 8.48
C GLN A 138 9.64 34.68 9.15
N PHE A 139 10.72 34.19 9.77
CA PHE A 139 10.71 32.94 10.53
C PHE A 139 9.81 32.99 11.75
N SER A 140 9.82 34.11 12.50
CA SER A 140 8.94 34.27 13.65
C SER A 140 7.46 34.17 13.25
N LYS A 141 7.08 34.77 12.10
CA LYS A 141 5.70 34.67 11.58
C LYS A 141 5.30 33.24 11.22
N ILE A 142 6.19 32.46 10.61
CA ILE A 142 5.94 31.05 10.25
C ILE A 142 5.86 30.17 11.50
N LEU A 143 6.68 30.45 12.51
CA LEU A 143 6.73 29.66 13.75
C LEU A 143 5.56 30.00 14.69
N GLU A 144 5.03 31.21 14.63
CA GLU A 144 3.82 31.66 15.35
C GLU A 144 2.51 31.20 14.68
N ASP A 145 2.55 30.78 13.41
CA ASP A 145 1.38 30.32 12.67
C ASP A 145 0.83 28.99 13.21
N THR A 146 -0.38 29.00 13.79
CA THR A 146 -1.03 27.80 14.36
C THR A 146 -1.50 26.80 13.30
N SER A 147 -1.53 27.18 12.02
CA SER A 147 -1.92 26.29 10.91
C SER A 147 -0.81 25.31 10.49
N ILE A 148 0.44 25.59 10.86
CA ILE A 148 1.60 24.76 10.50
C ILE A 148 1.96 23.82 11.67
N PRO A 149 2.03 22.49 11.46
CA PRO A 149 2.50 21.55 12.46
C PRO A 149 3.91 21.86 12.97
N ASN A 150 4.18 21.53 14.23
CA ASN A 150 5.46 21.84 14.89
C ASN A 150 6.64 21.11 14.25
N GLU A 151 6.40 19.92 13.70
CA GLU A 151 7.38 19.10 13.01
C GLU A 151 7.82 19.78 11.69
N ASP A 152 6.87 20.34 10.95
CA ASP A 152 7.14 21.05 9.69
C ASP A 152 7.87 22.36 9.97
N LYS A 153 7.50 23.07 11.05
CA LYS A 153 8.22 24.26 11.55
C LYS A 153 9.70 24.00 11.84
N MET A 154 10.02 22.87 12.48
CA MET A 154 11.42 22.50 12.75
C MET A 154 12.17 22.16 11.46
N GLN A 155 11.52 21.52 10.49
CA GLN A 155 12.11 21.24 9.17
C GLN A 155 12.36 22.53 8.37
N TYR A 156 11.43 23.49 8.41
CA TYR A 156 11.63 24.82 7.80
C TYR A 156 12.84 25.53 8.39
N LEU A 157 13.03 25.43 9.71
CA LEU A 157 14.15 26.04 10.40
C LEU A 157 15.50 25.38 10.01
N LEU A 158 15.56 24.04 9.99
CA LEU A 158 16.75 23.31 9.54
C LEU A 158 17.13 23.63 8.09
N GLN A 159 16.15 23.85 7.21
CA GLN A 159 16.40 24.19 5.81
C GLN A 159 16.87 25.65 5.62
N ALA A 160 16.42 26.55 6.49
CA ALA A 160 16.72 27.96 6.42
C ALA A 160 18.09 28.35 6.97
N VAL A 161 18.57 27.59 7.95
CA VAL A 161 19.80 27.90 8.65
C VAL A 161 20.99 27.39 7.83
N VAL A 162 21.96 28.27 7.58
CA VAL A 162 23.14 27.94 6.77
C VAL A 162 24.04 26.98 7.56
N PRO A 163 24.41 25.82 7.00
CA PRO A 163 25.31 24.87 7.67
C PRO A 163 26.64 25.54 8.04
N LYS A 164 27.14 25.28 9.25
CA LYS A 164 28.38 25.81 9.86
C LYS A 164 28.32 27.20 10.50
N GLU A 165 27.15 27.84 10.60
CA GLU A 165 26.98 29.03 11.44
C GLU A 165 26.53 28.66 12.86
N GLN A 166 26.76 29.54 13.84
CA GLN A 166 26.37 29.32 15.24
C GLN A 166 24.86 29.05 15.39
N ALA A 167 24.03 29.64 14.53
CA ALA A 167 22.60 29.37 14.50
C ALA A 167 22.25 27.92 14.12
N ALA A 168 23.08 27.24 13.30
CA ALA A 168 22.86 25.84 12.89
C ALA A 168 23.03 24.90 14.08
N TRP A 169 24.08 25.13 14.87
CA TRP A 169 24.36 24.37 16.08
C TRP A 169 23.22 24.49 17.11
N VAL A 170 22.68 25.70 17.29
CA VAL A 170 21.56 25.92 18.20
C VAL A 170 20.33 25.14 17.74
N VAL A 171 20.00 25.15 16.44
CA VAL A 171 18.83 24.44 15.90
C VAL A 171 19.01 22.91 15.92
N GLU A 172 20.20 22.41 15.63
CA GLU A 172 20.50 20.98 15.68
C GLU A 172 20.54 20.43 17.12
N SER A 173 20.88 21.26 18.09
CA SER A 173 20.95 20.87 19.52
C SER A 173 19.58 20.76 20.21
N PHE A 174 18.50 21.23 19.58
CA PHE A 174 17.17 21.25 20.17
C PHE A 174 16.37 19.98 19.84
N PRO A 175 15.76 19.32 20.85
CA PRO A 175 14.98 18.11 20.63
C PRO A 175 13.71 18.41 19.82
N ALA A 176 13.47 17.60 18.79
CA ALA A 176 12.36 17.78 17.86
C ALA A 176 10.99 17.61 18.55
N ALA A 177 10.02 18.43 18.11
CA ALA A 177 8.58 18.22 18.26
C ALA A 177 7.86 18.67 19.56
N GLN A 178 8.40 19.63 20.33
CA GLN A 178 7.64 20.23 21.44
C GLN A 178 7.40 21.75 21.24
N PRO A 179 6.14 22.24 21.29
CA PRO A 179 5.82 23.65 21.03
C PRO A 179 6.42 24.65 22.05
N ARG A 180 6.72 24.22 23.29
CA ARG A 180 7.46 25.04 24.27
C ARG A 180 8.91 25.28 23.82
N THR A 181 9.52 24.24 23.29
CA THR A 181 10.91 24.18 22.83
C THR A 181 11.14 25.08 21.60
N ILE A 182 10.12 25.25 20.74
CA ILE A 182 10.17 26.17 19.60
C ILE A 182 10.24 27.65 20.05
N LYS A 183 9.46 28.03 21.08
CA LYS A 183 9.49 29.42 21.59
C LYS A 183 10.83 29.76 22.24
N GLU A 184 11.39 28.82 22.99
CA GLU A 184 12.72 28.96 23.60
C GLU A 184 13.83 29.02 22.54
N LEU A 185 13.72 28.21 21.48
CA LEU A 185 14.62 28.23 20.34
C LEU A 185 14.61 29.60 19.63
N ILE A 186 13.44 30.20 19.41
CA ILE A 186 13.32 31.55 18.83
C ILE A 186 13.99 32.59 19.72
N ALA A 187 13.84 32.49 21.04
CA ALA A 187 14.48 33.40 21.98
C ALA A 187 16.00 33.29 21.94
N GLN A 188 16.55 32.07 21.93
CA GLN A 188 17.99 31.85 21.82
C GLN A 188 18.56 32.27 20.46
N LEU A 189 17.83 32.00 19.37
CA LEU A 189 18.21 32.45 18.04
C LEU A 189 18.27 33.98 17.94
N LYS A 190 17.33 34.70 18.57
CA LYS A 190 17.39 36.17 18.65
C LYS A 190 18.64 36.64 19.38
N VAL A 191 19.01 36.01 20.49
CA VAL A 191 20.20 36.36 21.29
C VAL A 191 21.51 36.07 20.56
N VAL A 192 21.65 34.90 19.93
CA VAL A 192 22.87 34.49 19.22
C VAL A 192 23.11 35.31 17.94
N MET A 193 22.06 35.91 17.38
CA MET A 193 22.12 36.68 16.13
C MET A 193 22.13 38.21 16.32
N THR A 194 22.26 38.72 17.56
CA THR A 194 22.47 40.14 17.85
C THR A 194 23.97 40.45 17.88
#